data_AF-A0A0P6W5L6-F1
#
_entry.id   AF-A0A0P6W5L6-F1
#
_cell.length_a   1.000
_cell.length_b   1.000
_cell.length_c   1.000
_cell.angle_alpha   90.00
_cell.angle_beta   90.00
_cell.angle_gamma   90.00
#
_symmetry.space_group_name_H-M   'P 1'
#
loop_
_entity.id
_entity.type
_entity.pdbx_description
1 polymer ?
#
loop_
_entity_poly.entity_id
_entity_poly.type
_entity_poly.pdbx_seq_one_letter_code
_entity_poly.pdbx_strand_id
1 'polypeptide(L)'
;MSVVQRRGTLTVPRHPLSPDPSSPHPHGAAPATEQAEPLFELAAFVLALPLVPSALIALAALFGSLAGCDAEAASLCRIGAVDLGQVIRISVEAAWDMPVFVGLPMLIATVLVHRSTEDLGQRFFWGALMPVACLFAVLAAPVAAVHFADHDSCRITEAGRGLCRIYGVELGDNYATSAMVPWLLIPAVPAAVVYALGYLGFVRVAAWARRLTFSRSAASMPGSSRSVRA
;
A
#
# COMPACT_ATOMS: atom_id res chain seq x y z
N MET A 1 41.41 57.96 8.80
CA MET A 1 40.67 58.23 7.55
C MET A 1 39.20 57.95 7.85
N SER A 2 38.47 58.95 8.34
CA SER A 2 37.72 59.98 7.58
C SER A 2 36.30 59.53 7.25
N VAL A 3 35.40 60.06 8.09
CA VAL A 3 33.94 60.21 8.02
C VAL A 3 33.41 60.52 6.62
N VAL A 4 32.28 59.92 6.21
CA VAL A 4 31.19 60.63 5.51
C VAL A 4 29.81 60.06 5.91
N GLN A 5 29.03 60.91 6.58
CA GLN A 5 27.58 60.86 6.80
C GLN A 5 26.77 61.08 5.51
N ARG A 6 25.57 60.49 5.43
CA ARG A 6 24.30 61.16 5.03
C ARG A 6 23.11 60.23 5.36
N ARG A 7 22.36 60.46 6.43
CA ARG A 7 21.19 61.38 6.58
C ARG A 7 20.16 61.25 5.45
N GLY A 8 18.99 60.73 5.81
CA GLY A 8 17.78 60.69 5.00
C GLY A 8 16.61 60.04 5.74
N THR A 9 16.37 60.44 6.99
CA THR A 9 15.18 60.05 7.77
C THR A 9 13.94 60.74 7.19
N LEU A 10 13.11 59.97 6.50
CA LEU A 10 11.77 60.38 6.08
C LEU A 10 10.76 59.66 6.99
N THR A 11 10.51 60.25 8.16
CA THR A 11 9.40 59.90 9.05
C THR A 11 8.10 60.33 8.39
N VAL A 12 7.44 59.39 7.71
CA VAL A 12 6.04 59.54 7.31
C VAL A 12 5.17 59.22 8.52
N PRO A 13 4.28 60.13 8.96
CA PRO A 13 3.33 59.83 10.03
C PRO A 13 2.27 58.89 9.46
N ARG A 14 2.39 57.59 9.77
CA ARG A 14 1.26 56.67 9.57
C ARG A 14 0.27 56.90 10.70
N HIS A 15 -0.84 57.54 10.33
CA HIS A 15 -2.08 57.58 11.09
C HIS A 15 -2.39 56.21 11.72
N PRO A 16 -2.91 56.16 12.95
CA PRO A 16 -3.57 54.97 13.45
C PRO A 16 -4.81 54.75 12.59
N LEU A 17 -4.72 53.85 11.61
CA LEU A 17 -5.91 53.31 10.96
C LEU A 17 -6.70 52.60 12.04
N SER A 18 -7.88 53.15 12.30
CA SER A 18 -8.95 52.51 13.06
C SER A 18 -9.10 51.07 12.55
N PRO A 19 -9.00 50.05 13.41
CA PRO A 19 -9.22 48.67 12.99
C PRO A 19 -10.67 48.56 12.52
N ASP A 20 -10.85 48.25 11.23
CA ASP A 20 -12.16 47.94 10.66
C ASP A 20 -12.73 46.72 11.39
N PRO A 21 -13.89 46.82 12.07
CA PRO A 21 -14.53 45.70 12.76
C PRO A 21 -15.20 44.69 11.79
N SER A 22 -14.88 44.76 10.49
CA SER A 22 -15.49 43.96 9.44
C SER A 22 -14.46 43.23 8.58
N SER A 23 -13.31 42.87 9.14
CA SER A 23 -12.46 41.84 8.58
C SER A 23 -13.06 40.47 8.95
N PRO A 24 -13.71 39.75 8.01
CA PRO A 24 -14.00 38.34 8.24
C PRO A 24 -12.65 37.65 8.40
N HIS A 25 -12.32 37.26 9.62
CA HIS A 25 -11.19 36.39 9.87
C HIS A 25 -11.27 35.24 8.86
N PRO A 26 -10.26 35.05 7.98
CA PRO A 26 -10.16 33.81 7.25
C PRO A 26 -10.00 32.76 8.35
N HIS A 27 -11.06 31.98 8.58
CA HIS A 27 -11.02 30.82 9.44
C HIS A 27 -9.75 30.07 9.06
N GLY A 28 -8.76 30.09 9.96
CA GLY A 28 -7.49 29.44 9.76
C GLY A 28 -7.78 28.01 9.41
N ALA A 29 -7.58 27.67 8.14
CA ALA A 29 -7.51 26.29 7.71
C ALA A 29 -6.39 25.69 8.54
N ALA A 30 -6.77 24.95 9.59
CA ALA A 30 -5.84 24.21 10.42
C ALA A 30 -4.92 23.43 9.46
N PRO A 31 -3.59 23.50 9.64
CA PRO A 31 -2.67 22.88 8.72
C PRO A 31 -3.00 21.39 8.61
N ALA A 32 -3.44 20.97 7.43
CA ALA A 32 -3.89 19.61 7.12
C ALA A 32 -2.76 18.55 7.19
N THR A 33 -1.58 18.94 7.68
CA THR A 33 -0.36 18.15 7.67
C THR A 33 -0.26 17.14 8.81
N GLU A 34 -0.99 17.30 9.92
CA GLU A 34 -0.85 16.41 11.09
C GLU A 34 -1.61 15.07 10.99
N GLN A 35 -2.50 14.89 10.01
CA GLN A 35 -3.29 13.65 9.86
C GLN A 35 -2.73 12.66 8.83
N ALA A 36 -1.64 13.00 8.13
CA ALA A 36 -1.12 12.18 7.04
C ALA A 36 -0.25 11.00 7.50
N GLU A 37 0.45 11.12 8.64
CA GLU A 37 1.37 10.07 9.12
C GLU A 37 0.71 8.72 9.48
N PRO A 38 -0.41 8.65 10.25
CA PRO A 38 -0.95 7.36 10.69
C PRO A 38 -1.54 6.52 9.55
N LEU A 39 -1.91 7.14 8.43
CA LEU A 39 -2.48 6.44 7.27
C LEU A 39 -1.42 5.71 6.46
N PHE A 40 -0.22 6.27 6.38
CA PHE A 40 0.90 5.64 5.69
C PHE A 40 1.38 4.40 6.44
N GLU A 41 1.46 4.48 7.78
CA GLU A 41 1.81 3.33 8.63
C GLU A 41 0.79 2.19 8.49
N LEU A 42 -0.51 2.52 8.47
CA LEU A 42 -1.56 1.52 8.25
C LEU A 42 -1.41 0.84 6.87
N ALA A 43 -1.16 1.62 5.82
CA ALA A 43 -0.98 1.09 4.47
C ALA A 43 0.27 0.20 4.36
N ALA A 44 1.37 0.60 5.00
CA ALA A 44 2.59 -0.20 5.08
C ALA A 44 2.35 -1.51 5.85
N PHE A 45 1.60 -1.45 6.96
CA PHE A 45 1.24 -2.63 7.74
C PHE A 45 0.38 -3.61 6.93
N VAL A 46 -0.62 -3.12 6.19
CA VAL A 46 -1.47 -3.95 5.31
C VAL A 46 -0.63 -4.59 4.18
N LEU A 47 0.33 -3.86 3.62
CA LEU A 47 1.24 -4.38 2.60
C LEU A 47 2.21 -5.43 3.16
N ALA A 48 2.64 -5.27 4.41
CA ALA A 48 3.56 -6.20 5.08
C ALA A 48 2.86 -7.46 5.61
N LEU A 49 1.57 -7.39 5.94
CA LEU A 49 0.78 -8.49 6.47
C LEU A 49 0.88 -9.81 5.64
N PRO A 50 0.76 -9.80 4.29
CA PRO A 50 0.91 -11.01 3.49
C PRO A 50 2.33 -11.59 3.49
N LEU A 51 3.36 -10.82 3.89
CA LEU A 51 4.74 -11.31 4.00
C LEU A 51 5.01 -12.06 5.31
N VAL A 52 4.14 -11.92 6.31
CA VAL A 52 4.31 -12.53 7.64
C VAL A 52 4.43 -14.06 7.56
N PRO A 53 3.57 -14.79 6.84
CA PRO A 53 3.68 -16.25 6.78
C PRO A 53 5.00 -16.72 6.14
N SER A 54 5.46 -16.06 5.08
CA SER A 54 6.75 -16.37 4.44
C SER A 54 7.92 -16.12 5.39
N ALA A 55 7.87 -15.04 6.17
CA ALA A 55 8.88 -14.74 7.19
C ALA A 55 8.88 -15.80 8.31
N LEU A 56 7.71 -16.25 8.76
CA LEU A 56 7.59 -17.32 9.76
C LEU A 56 8.17 -18.64 9.28
N ILE A 57 7.94 -19.01 8.01
CA ILE A 57 8.51 -20.23 7.41
C ILE A 57 10.03 -20.14 7.34
N ALA A 58 10.57 -19.01 6.87
CA ALA A 58 12.02 -18.79 6.82
C ALA A 58 12.65 -18.83 8.22
N LEU A 59 12.01 -18.23 9.22
CA LEU A 59 12.46 -18.30 10.62
C LEU A 59 12.40 -19.73 11.17
N ALA A 60 11.31 -20.47 10.91
CA ALA A 60 11.17 -21.86 11.34
C ALA A 60 12.26 -22.74 10.72
N ALA A 61 12.53 -22.59 9.42
CA ALA A 61 13.61 -23.28 8.74
C ALA A 61 14.99 -22.93 9.33
N LEU A 62 15.24 -21.64 9.59
CA LEU A 62 16.48 -21.18 10.22
C LEU A 62 16.66 -21.80 11.62
N PHE A 63 15.63 -21.76 12.47
CA PHE A 63 15.70 -22.35 13.81
C PHE A 63 15.87 -23.86 13.77
N GLY A 64 15.21 -24.56 12.83
CA GLY A 64 15.40 -25.99 12.62
C GLY A 64 16.85 -26.34 12.25
N SER A 65 17.46 -25.56 11.34
CA SER A 65 18.87 -25.75 10.96
C SER A 65 19.83 -25.51 12.14
N LEU A 66 19.57 -24.49 12.97
CA LEU A 66 20.38 -24.18 14.16
C LEU A 66 20.22 -25.23 15.27
N ALA A 67 19.06 -25.87 15.36
CA ALA A 67 18.82 -26.98 16.28
C ALA A 67 19.39 -28.32 15.80
N GLY A 68 19.97 -28.37 14.58
CA GLY A 68 20.50 -29.59 13.98
C GLY A 68 19.40 -30.56 13.54
N CYS A 69 18.19 -30.08 13.31
CA CYS A 69 17.13 -30.90 12.78
C CYS A 69 17.36 -31.18 11.29
N ASP A 70 17.25 -32.45 10.94
CA ASP A 70 17.17 -32.87 9.56
C ASP A 70 15.76 -32.60 9.03
N ALA A 71 15.66 -31.79 7.98
CA ALA A 71 14.40 -31.42 7.37
C ALA A 71 13.75 -32.58 6.62
N GLU A 72 14.53 -33.57 6.18
CA GLU A 72 14.05 -34.77 5.46
C GLU A 72 13.66 -35.91 6.41
N ALA A 73 13.97 -35.79 7.69
CA ALA A 73 13.66 -36.83 8.65
C ALA A 73 12.14 -37.01 8.81
N ALA A 74 11.70 -38.27 8.84
CA ALA A 74 10.30 -38.62 9.11
C ALA A 74 9.88 -38.30 10.56
N SER A 75 10.82 -38.02 11.45
CA SER A 75 10.58 -37.64 12.83
C SER A 75 10.27 -36.15 12.99
N LEU A 76 9.36 -35.83 13.91
CA LEU A 76 9.00 -34.46 14.28
C LEU A 76 10.21 -33.72 14.88
N CYS A 77 10.58 -32.58 14.28
CA CYS A 77 11.55 -31.67 14.89
C CYS A 77 10.85 -30.75 15.89
N ARG A 78 11.16 -30.92 17.18
CA ARG A 78 10.64 -30.09 18.26
C ARG A 78 11.74 -29.33 18.97
N ILE A 79 11.53 -28.03 19.12
CA ILE A 79 12.36 -27.15 19.95
C ILE A 79 11.52 -26.78 21.17
N GLY A 80 11.76 -27.45 22.30
CA GLY A 80 10.92 -27.33 23.48
C GLY A 80 9.50 -27.84 23.23
N ALA A 81 8.50 -26.98 23.41
CA ALA A 81 7.08 -27.30 23.18
C ALA A 81 6.58 -26.97 21.76
N VAL A 82 7.43 -26.38 20.91
CA VAL A 82 7.05 -25.92 19.56
C VAL A 82 7.43 -26.96 18.52
N ASP A 83 6.46 -27.32 17.70
CA ASP A 83 6.62 -28.26 16.58
C ASP A 83 6.84 -27.46 15.27
N LEU A 84 8.06 -27.50 14.75
CA LEU A 84 8.44 -26.65 13.60
C LEU A 84 7.68 -27.04 12.33
N GLY A 85 7.44 -28.33 12.11
CA GLY A 85 6.66 -28.80 10.96
C GLY A 85 5.23 -28.27 11.00
N GLN A 86 4.62 -28.25 12.19
CA GLN A 86 3.27 -27.71 12.37
C GLN A 86 3.22 -26.19 12.17
N VAL A 87 4.23 -25.44 12.62
CA VAL A 87 4.33 -24.00 12.39
C VAL A 87 4.43 -23.68 10.91
N ILE A 88 5.26 -24.42 10.16
CA ILE A 88 5.38 -24.27 8.71
C ILE A 88 4.05 -24.56 8.05
N ARG A 89 3.41 -25.68 8.39
CA ARG A 89 2.10 -26.05 7.82
C ARG A 89 1.04 -24.97 8.03
N ILE A 90 0.86 -24.51 9.27
CA ILE A 90 -0.13 -23.45 9.58
C ILE A 90 0.22 -22.16 8.84
N SER A 91 1.51 -21.83 8.72
CA SER A 91 1.94 -20.63 7.99
C SER A 91 1.64 -20.74 6.50
N VAL A 92 1.87 -21.90 5.89
CA VAL A 92 1.53 -22.13 4.47
C VAL A 92 0.01 -22.07 4.27
N GLU A 93 -0.78 -22.74 5.11
CA GLU A 93 -2.25 -22.66 5.08
C GLU A 93 -2.73 -21.21 5.23
N ALA A 94 -2.18 -20.45 6.17
CA ALA A 94 -2.50 -19.03 6.37
C ALA A 94 -2.11 -18.16 5.15
N ALA A 95 -1.00 -18.46 4.47
CA ALA A 95 -0.61 -17.77 3.24
C ALA A 95 -1.64 -17.96 2.12
N TRP A 96 -2.30 -19.13 2.08
CA TRP A 96 -3.35 -19.45 1.11
C TRP A 96 -4.71 -18.84 1.43
N ASP A 97 -5.03 -18.67 2.71
CA ASP A 97 -6.29 -18.06 3.14
C ASP A 97 -6.26 -16.52 3.09
N MET A 98 -5.07 -15.92 3.23
CA MET A 98 -4.84 -14.46 3.19
C MET A 98 -5.49 -13.71 1.99
N PRO A 99 -5.44 -14.17 0.73
CA PRO A 99 -6.01 -13.43 -0.40
C PRO A 99 -7.50 -13.07 -0.21
N VAL A 100 -8.26 -13.94 0.47
CA VAL A 100 -9.69 -13.75 0.72
C VAL A 100 -9.91 -12.69 1.81
N PHE A 101 -9.09 -12.68 2.85
CA PHE A 101 -9.21 -11.76 3.99
C PHE A 101 -8.57 -10.39 3.73
N VAL A 102 -7.56 -10.30 2.85
CA VAL A 102 -6.80 -9.08 2.59
C VAL A 102 -7.49 -8.18 1.53
N GLY A 103 -8.36 -8.72 0.68
CA GLY A 103 -8.99 -7.95 -0.41
C GLY A 103 -9.80 -6.73 0.03
N LEU A 104 -10.57 -6.85 1.11
CA LEU A 104 -11.39 -5.76 1.65
C LEU A 104 -10.57 -4.65 2.35
N PRO A 105 -9.64 -4.96 3.29
CA PRO A 105 -8.74 -3.94 3.83
C PRO A 105 -7.83 -3.31 2.76
N MET A 106 -7.52 -4.03 1.68
CA MET A 106 -6.77 -3.48 0.54
C MET A 106 -7.55 -2.41 -0.24
N LEU A 107 -8.86 -2.62 -0.45
CA LEU A 107 -9.75 -1.59 -1.01
C LEU A 107 -9.81 -0.36 -0.10
N ILE A 108 -9.91 -0.57 1.20
CA ILE A 108 -9.93 0.51 2.20
C ILE A 108 -8.61 1.29 2.16
N ALA A 109 -7.46 0.61 2.18
CA ALA A 109 -6.14 1.24 2.10
C ALA A 109 -5.97 2.06 0.81
N THR A 110 -6.44 1.53 -0.32
CA THR A 110 -6.39 2.24 -1.61
C THR A 110 -7.22 3.52 -1.58
N VAL A 111 -8.44 3.47 -1.01
CA VAL A 111 -9.32 4.64 -0.86
C VAL A 111 -8.71 5.68 0.10
N LEU A 112 -8.08 5.22 1.18
CA LEU A 112 -7.43 6.06 2.17
C LEU A 112 -6.19 6.78 1.60
N VAL A 113 -5.31 6.05 0.91
CA VAL A 113 -4.15 6.61 0.20
C VAL A 113 -4.61 7.65 -0.83
N HIS A 114 -5.69 7.35 -1.55
CA HIS A 114 -6.27 8.26 -2.54
C HIS A 114 -6.77 9.58 -1.92
N ARG A 115 -7.24 9.55 -0.67
CA ARG A 115 -7.66 10.76 0.04
C ARG A 115 -6.51 11.55 0.65
N SER A 116 -5.44 10.87 1.07
CA SER A 116 -4.34 11.47 1.85
C SER A 116 -3.36 12.33 1.05
N THR A 117 -3.08 11.97 -0.19
CA THR A 117 -2.13 12.72 -1.04
C THR A 117 -2.82 14.00 -1.50
N GLU A 118 -2.17 15.15 -1.68
CA GLU A 118 -2.85 16.38 -2.20
C GLU A 118 -2.67 16.51 -3.72
N ASP A 119 -1.53 16.05 -4.23
CA ASP A 119 -1.20 16.09 -5.64
C ASP A 119 -1.97 15.08 -6.46
N LEU A 120 -2.73 15.58 -7.45
CA LEU A 120 -3.52 14.75 -8.36
C LEU A 120 -2.66 13.66 -9.03
N GLY A 121 -1.47 14.02 -9.53
CA GLY A 121 -0.58 13.06 -10.20
C GLY A 121 -0.15 11.91 -9.28
N GLN A 122 0.24 12.25 -8.05
CA GLN A 122 0.71 11.29 -7.06
C GLN A 122 -0.44 10.42 -6.51
N ARG A 123 -1.64 11.00 -6.31
CA ARG A 123 -2.88 10.26 -5.96
C ARG A 123 -3.16 9.11 -6.92
N PHE A 124 -2.99 9.35 -8.21
CA PHE A 124 -3.32 8.36 -9.24
C PHE A 124 -2.25 7.30 -9.39
N PHE A 125 -0.97 7.70 -9.29
CA PHE A 125 0.14 6.76 -9.32
C PHE A 125 0.05 5.77 -8.16
N TRP A 126 -0.10 6.27 -6.92
CA TRP A 126 -0.18 5.42 -5.74
C TRP A 126 -1.48 4.63 -5.66
N GLY A 127 -2.61 5.20 -6.08
CA GLY A 127 -3.91 4.51 -6.12
C GLY A 127 -3.95 3.34 -7.11
N ALA A 128 -3.19 3.40 -8.20
CA ALA A 128 -3.06 2.29 -9.15
C ALA A 128 -1.93 1.32 -8.77
N LEU A 129 -0.82 1.82 -8.22
CA LEU A 129 0.33 1.01 -7.85
C LEU A 129 0.06 0.11 -6.64
N MET A 130 -0.57 0.63 -5.59
CA MET A 130 -0.88 -0.12 -4.36
C MET A 130 -1.64 -1.43 -4.62
N PRO A 131 -2.77 -1.44 -5.34
CA PRO A 131 -3.52 -2.68 -5.56
C PRO A 131 -2.73 -3.70 -6.39
N VAL A 132 -1.92 -3.24 -7.35
CA VAL A 132 -1.04 -4.12 -8.13
C VAL A 132 0.08 -4.70 -7.25
N ALA A 133 0.73 -3.86 -6.44
CA ALA A 133 1.79 -4.26 -5.53
C ALA A 133 1.27 -5.23 -4.47
N CYS A 134 0.09 -4.99 -3.90
CA CYS A 134 -0.56 -5.90 -2.96
C CYS A 134 -0.93 -7.23 -3.62
N LEU A 135 -1.53 -7.22 -4.82
CA LEU A 135 -1.83 -8.45 -5.56
C LEU A 135 -0.56 -9.27 -5.78
N PHE A 136 0.52 -8.60 -6.18
CA PHE A 136 1.81 -9.26 -6.35
C PHE A 136 2.35 -9.80 -5.02
N ALA A 137 2.27 -9.04 -3.92
CA ALA A 137 2.70 -9.48 -2.60
C ALA A 137 1.92 -10.73 -2.12
N VAL A 138 0.60 -10.73 -2.30
CA VAL A 138 -0.29 -11.85 -1.93
C VAL A 138 0.00 -13.11 -2.75
N LEU A 139 0.33 -12.96 -4.04
CA LEU A 139 0.67 -14.10 -4.89
C LEU A 139 2.13 -14.56 -4.74
N ALA A 140 3.05 -13.64 -4.47
CA ALA A 140 4.47 -13.94 -4.29
C ALA A 140 4.76 -14.58 -2.93
N ALA A 141 4.01 -14.23 -1.87
CA ALA A 141 4.19 -14.79 -0.53
C ALA A 141 4.14 -16.33 -0.47
N PRO A 142 3.10 -17.02 -1.00
CA PRO A 142 3.05 -18.48 -1.00
C PRO A 142 4.14 -19.10 -1.89
N VAL A 143 4.48 -18.47 -3.01
CA VAL A 143 5.56 -18.94 -3.89
C VAL A 143 6.91 -18.85 -3.19
N ALA A 144 7.21 -17.71 -2.56
CA ALA A 144 8.43 -17.51 -1.81
C ALA A 144 8.52 -18.49 -0.62
N ALA A 145 7.41 -18.67 0.11
CA ALA A 145 7.31 -19.63 1.21
C ALA A 145 7.68 -21.06 0.77
N VAL A 146 7.14 -21.50 -0.36
CA VAL A 146 7.42 -22.82 -0.93
C VAL A 146 8.85 -22.91 -1.44
N HIS A 147 9.37 -21.84 -2.06
CA HIS A 147 10.74 -21.84 -2.58
C HIS A 147 11.80 -21.88 -1.47
N PHE A 148 11.55 -21.22 -0.32
CA PHE A 148 12.43 -21.32 0.85
C PHE A 148 12.38 -22.69 1.53
N ALA A 149 11.31 -23.45 1.30
CA ALA A 149 11.14 -24.80 1.81
C ALA A 149 11.41 -25.87 0.73
N ASP A 150 11.87 -25.48 -0.47
CA ASP A 150 12.20 -26.38 -1.57
C ASP A 150 13.45 -27.17 -1.17
N HIS A 151 13.25 -28.44 -0.84
CA HIS A 151 14.30 -29.39 -0.47
C HIS A 151 14.31 -30.52 -1.49
N ASP A 152 15.42 -31.26 -1.59
CA ASP A 152 15.63 -32.25 -2.65
C ASP A 152 14.54 -33.35 -2.67
N SER A 153 13.89 -33.57 -1.52
CA SER A 153 12.77 -34.50 -1.32
C SER A 153 11.37 -33.94 -1.58
N CYS A 154 11.20 -32.62 -1.80
CA CYS A 154 9.90 -31.96 -1.99
C CYS A 154 9.92 -31.03 -3.20
N ARG A 155 9.71 -31.58 -4.40
CA ARG A 155 9.59 -30.78 -5.63
C ARG A 155 8.17 -30.29 -5.87
N ILE A 156 8.04 -29.02 -6.26
CA ILE A 156 6.75 -28.40 -6.66
C ILE A 156 6.04 -29.20 -7.77
N THR A 157 6.79 -29.89 -8.63
CA THR A 157 6.24 -30.67 -9.75
C THR A 157 5.73 -32.06 -9.35
N GLU A 158 5.97 -32.50 -8.12
CA GLU A 158 5.57 -33.83 -7.63
C GLU A 158 4.26 -33.79 -6.85
N ALA A 159 3.32 -32.96 -7.32
CA ALA A 159 1.97 -32.86 -6.75
C ALA A 159 1.36 -34.26 -6.55
N GLY A 160 1.24 -34.67 -5.28
CA GLY A 160 0.63 -35.95 -4.88
C GLY A 160 1.43 -37.22 -5.20
N ARG A 161 2.72 -37.13 -5.58
CA ARG A 161 3.57 -38.31 -5.84
C ARG A 161 4.78 -38.36 -4.91
N GLY A 162 4.52 -38.52 -3.61
CA GLY A 162 5.55 -38.74 -2.60
C GLY A 162 5.10 -38.25 -1.23
N LEU A 163 5.63 -38.85 -0.17
CA LEU A 163 5.48 -38.34 1.19
C LEU A 163 6.37 -37.10 1.33
N CYS A 164 5.99 -35.98 0.70
CA CYS A 164 6.65 -34.70 0.91
C CYS A 164 6.40 -34.28 2.37
N ARG A 165 7.38 -34.59 3.22
CA ARG A 165 7.36 -34.35 4.66
C ARG A 165 8.53 -33.45 5.00
N ILE A 166 8.23 -32.35 5.68
CA ILE A 166 9.25 -31.47 6.24
C ILE A 166 9.08 -31.54 7.75
N TYR A 167 10.16 -31.93 8.44
CA TYR A 167 10.14 -32.18 9.90
C TYR A 167 9.02 -33.14 10.33
N GLY A 168 8.80 -34.21 9.58
CA GLY A 168 7.77 -35.22 9.87
C GLY A 168 6.32 -34.82 9.58
N VAL A 169 6.05 -33.61 9.08
CA VAL A 169 4.69 -33.13 8.75
C VAL A 169 4.47 -33.17 7.24
N GLU A 170 3.35 -33.75 6.80
CA GLU A 170 2.96 -33.84 5.39
C GLU A 170 2.53 -32.48 4.84
N LEU A 171 3.26 -32.01 3.82
CA LEU A 171 3.01 -30.72 3.14
C LEU A 171 2.65 -30.91 1.66
N GLY A 172 2.53 -32.16 1.19
CA GLY A 172 2.27 -32.49 -0.22
C GLY A 172 1.06 -31.77 -0.82
N ASP A 173 -0.05 -31.68 -0.07
CA ASP A 173 -1.25 -30.98 -0.54
C ASP A 173 -1.01 -29.48 -0.73
N ASN A 174 -0.27 -28.86 0.19
CA ASN A 174 0.07 -27.44 0.15
C ASN A 174 1.07 -27.10 -0.97
N TYR A 175 1.97 -28.03 -1.30
CA TYR A 175 2.87 -27.89 -2.45
C TYR A 175 2.11 -28.07 -3.76
N ALA A 176 1.16 -29.01 -3.81
CA ALA A 176 0.32 -29.21 -4.98
C ALA A 176 -0.53 -27.97 -5.32
N THR A 177 -1.08 -27.28 -4.31
CA THR A 177 -1.78 -26.01 -4.54
C THR A 177 -0.83 -24.91 -5.00
N SER A 178 0.42 -24.89 -4.54
CA SER A 178 1.41 -23.89 -4.97
C SER A 178 1.81 -23.98 -6.43
N ALA A 179 1.77 -25.17 -7.01
CA ALA A 179 1.94 -25.36 -8.45
C ALA A 179 0.84 -24.66 -9.27
N MET A 180 -0.29 -24.31 -8.65
CA MET A 180 -1.36 -23.55 -9.31
C MET A 180 -1.12 -22.03 -9.32
N VAL A 181 -0.21 -21.48 -8.51
CA VAL A 181 0.01 -20.01 -8.46
C VAL A 181 0.41 -19.42 -9.82
N PRO A 182 1.34 -20.01 -10.60
CA PRO A 182 1.65 -19.51 -11.94
C PRO A 182 0.43 -19.46 -12.84
N TRP A 183 -0.47 -20.45 -12.72
CA TRP A 183 -1.72 -20.49 -13.47
C TRP A 183 -2.72 -19.42 -13.02
N LEU A 184 -2.75 -19.06 -11.74
CA LEU A 184 -3.55 -17.96 -11.20
C LEU A 184 -2.99 -16.59 -11.61
N LEU A 185 -1.68 -16.46 -11.78
CA LEU A 185 -1.05 -15.23 -12.27
C LEU A 185 -1.47 -14.89 -13.72
N ILE A 186 -1.70 -15.90 -14.56
CA ILE A 186 -2.10 -15.70 -15.96
C ILE A 186 -3.37 -14.84 -16.11
N PRO A 187 -4.50 -15.11 -15.42
CA PRO A 187 -5.67 -14.24 -15.45
C PRO A 187 -5.57 -13.05 -14.48
N ALA A 188 -4.85 -13.17 -13.37
CA ALA A 188 -4.76 -12.10 -12.37
C ALA A 188 -4.01 -10.87 -12.90
N VAL A 189 -2.92 -11.05 -13.64
CA VAL A 189 -2.13 -9.94 -14.20
C VAL A 189 -2.97 -9.10 -15.19
N PRO A 190 -3.62 -9.68 -16.22
CA PRO A 190 -4.54 -8.96 -17.09
C PRO A 190 -5.67 -8.27 -16.33
N ALA A 191 -6.28 -8.95 -15.34
CA ALA A 191 -7.35 -8.36 -14.54
C ALA A 191 -6.86 -7.11 -13.77
N ALA A 192 -5.66 -7.16 -13.19
CA ALA A 192 -5.04 -6.03 -12.51
C ALA A 192 -4.74 -4.87 -13.47
N VAL A 193 -4.27 -5.17 -14.68
CA VAL A 193 -4.05 -4.16 -15.72
C VAL A 193 -5.36 -3.51 -16.14
N VAL A 194 -6.41 -4.29 -16.40
CA VAL A 194 -7.75 -3.78 -16.73
C VAL A 194 -8.29 -2.91 -15.60
N TYR A 195 -8.14 -3.33 -14.35
CA TYR A 195 -8.51 -2.54 -13.18
C TYR A 195 -7.76 -1.21 -13.14
N ALA A 196 -6.44 -1.22 -13.28
CA ALA A 196 -5.62 -0.01 -13.26
C ALA A 196 -6.00 0.96 -14.40
N LEU A 197 -6.20 0.45 -15.62
CA LEU A 197 -6.63 1.26 -16.76
C LEU A 197 -8.05 1.81 -16.57
N GLY A 198 -8.98 0.99 -16.09
CA GLY A 198 -10.35 1.40 -15.80
C GLY A 198 -10.41 2.49 -14.73
N TYR A 199 -9.60 2.34 -13.67
CA TYR A 199 -9.45 3.35 -12.62
C TYR A 199 -8.91 4.68 -13.17
N LEU A 200 -7.83 4.63 -13.97
CA LEU A 200 -7.26 5.82 -14.62
C LEU A 200 -8.28 6.50 -15.57
N GLY A 201 -9.04 5.70 -16.33
CA GLY A 201 -10.11 6.19 -17.20
C GLY A 201 -11.22 6.89 -16.44
N PHE A 202 -11.75 6.25 -15.40
CA PHE A 202 -12.79 6.81 -14.52
C PHE A 202 -12.35 8.14 -13.91
N VAL A 203 -11.12 8.19 -13.39
CA VAL A 203 -10.51 9.39 -12.84
C VAL A 203 -10.42 10.52 -13.88
N ARG A 204 -9.94 10.22 -15.09
CA ARG A 204 -9.81 11.21 -16.18
C ARG A 204 -11.17 11.81 -16.53
N VAL A 205 -12.21 10.98 -16.61
CA VAL A 205 -13.59 11.41 -16.86
C VAL A 205 -14.09 12.30 -15.71
N ALA A 206 -13.87 11.91 -14.45
CA ALA A 206 -14.28 12.70 -13.29
C ALA A 206 -13.56 14.05 -13.18
N ALA A 207 -12.28 14.11 -13.57
CA ALA A 207 -11.52 15.35 -13.64
C ALA A 207 -12.01 16.26 -14.77
N TRP A 208 -12.30 15.69 -15.95
CA TRP A 208 -12.85 16.41 -17.08
C TRP A 208 -14.25 16.97 -16.80
N ALA A 209 -15.13 16.18 -16.21
CA ALA A 209 -16.48 16.60 -15.81
C ALA A 209 -16.45 17.80 -14.85
N ARG A 210 -15.51 17.82 -13.89
CA ARG A 210 -15.29 18.95 -12.98
C ARG A 210 -14.85 20.22 -13.71
N ARG A 211 -14.01 20.12 -14.74
CA ARG A 211 -13.61 21.29 -15.55
C ARG A 211 -14.79 21.87 -16.31
N LEU A 212 -15.68 21.03 -16.84
CA LEU A 212 -16.86 21.49 -17.58
C LEU A 212 -17.87 22.22 -16.68
N THR A 213 -18.08 21.77 -15.44
CA THR A 213 -18.98 22.46 -14.51
C THR A 213 -18.45 23.84 -14.14
N PHE A 214 -17.14 24.00 -13.90
CA PHE A 214 -16.55 25.32 -13.64
C PHE A 214 -16.68 26.29 -14.84
N SER A 215 -16.46 25.83 -16.07
CA SER A 215 -16.62 26.67 -17.27
C SER A 215 -18.06 27.18 -17.44
N ARG A 216 -19.07 26.37 -17.08
CA ARG A 216 -20.47 26.79 -17.14
C ARG A 216 -20.81 27.87 -16.10
N SER A 217 -20.28 27.74 -14.88
CA SER A 217 -20.50 28.73 -13.82
C SER A 217 -19.82 30.07 -14.11
N ALA A 218 -18.67 30.07 -14.79
CA ALA A 218 -17.99 31.31 -15.20
C ALA A 218 -18.77 32.05 -16.31
N ALA A 219 -19.39 31.32 -17.23
CA ALA A 219 -20.17 31.90 -18.32
C ALA A 219 -21.52 32.50 -17.87
N SER A 220 -22.04 32.09 -16.70
CA SER A 220 -23.32 32.58 -16.16
C SER A 220 -23.19 33.76 -15.21
N MET A 221 -22.02 34.39 -15.08
CA MET A 221 -21.91 35.68 -14.35
C MET A 221 -22.24 36.82 -15.33
N PRO A 222 -23.47 37.35 -15.33
CA PRO A 222 -23.82 38.50 -16.17
C PRO A 222 -22.86 39.65 -15.83
N GLY A 223 -22.23 40.20 -16.86
CA GLY A 223 -21.27 41.28 -16.76
C GLY A 223 -21.80 42.40 -15.88
N SER A 224 -21.23 42.51 -14.67
CA SER A 224 -21.33 43.71 -13.84
C SER A 224 -20.54 44.81 -14.53
N SER A 225 -21.15 45.42 -15.55
CA SER A 225 -20.69 46.65 -16.17
C SER A 225 -20.92 47.79 -15.17
N ARG A 226 -20.05 47.89 -14.16
CA ARG A 226 -19.91 49.13 -13.40
C ARG A 226 -19.32 50.18 -14.35
N SER A 227 -20.23 50.91 -14.97
CA SER A 227 -20.04 52.26 -15.51
C SER A 227 -19.42 53.13 -14.42
N VAL A 228 -18.09 53.22 -14.39
CA VAL A 228 -17.39 54.32 -13.72
C VAL A 228 -17.52 55.52 -14.65
N ARG A 229 -18.56 56.33 -14.40
CA ARG A 229 -18.72 57.64 -15.02
C ARG A 229 -17.95 58.61 -14.14
N ALA A 230 -16.83 59.11 -14.67
CA ALA A 230 -16.11 60.27 -14.14
C ALA A 230 -16.75 61.56 -14.64
#